data_AF-A0A925LIG0-F1
#
_entry.id   AF-A0A925LIG0-F1
#
_cell.length_a   1.000
_cell.length_b   1.000
_cell.length_c   1.000
_cell.angle_alpha   90.00
_cell.angle_beta   90.00
_cell.angle_gamma   90.00
#
_symmetry.space_group_name_H-M   'P 1'
#
loop_
_entity.id
_entity.type
_entity.pdbx_description
1 polymer ?
#
loop_
_entity_poly.entity_id
_entity_poly.type
_entity_poly.pdbx_seq_one_letter_code
_entity_poly.pdbx_strand_id
1 'polypeptide(L)'
;SGLDGFSNWMKWIEIQPVLRKIYGCSFLPYHDYGKGGRGWRDLWQDCLSLILLEPEEVKGLLINNFGGVRIDGSNATIIGSKPGEFLADRNNIPRVWMDHGSWPYLTTKLYIDQSGDLDILLQKQSYFRDAQTRRATKKDEAWTSHYGNKLKTQEGSIYEGTIIEHILLQHLSCFYNVGEHNIIRLEGADWNDTLDMARQRGESTAFTAFYGSNLMSIAGLLRALKTANKIDSLELCTEIKVLLDTLSGKVHYEEVSYKKEILNRYFDAVSNDVTGEKIEISIDELISDLEQKGQWIFNHIKKNEFIETSDGHGFFNGYYNNDGERVDGDFTEGVRMNLTGQVFTTMFGLATDEQVLASYDSCQRYLKDAATGGYKLNTPLGPNTLNFGRGFAFAYGDKENGAIFSHMVIMYMNALYQRGFVTQAYEVFTSMYQLCMDTEHSKIYPGIPEYFSLSGKGMYHYLTGSASWLFLTVLIEMFGVKGDLGDLVLQPKLMPAQFDQDGKASVTTTFAGKQIIVEYVNEKGLDYRAYKIVDVKMNELTIEPLYIDAQTICIPRENILSLPTESTKITIILN
;
A
#
# COMPACT_ATOMS: atom_id res chain seq x y z
N SER A 1 -15.09 -0.96 22.87
CA SER A 1 -15.93 -1.46 21.77
C SER A 1 -17.01 -2.32 22.37
N GLY A 2 -18.25 -2.21 21.88
CA GLY A 2 -19.38 -3.05 22.28
C GLY A 2 -19.37 -4.46 21.70
N LEU A 3 -18.43 -4.77 20.80
CA LEU A 3 -18.29 -6.10 20.22
C LEU A 3 -17.67 -7.07 21.24
N ASP A 4 -18.38 -8.16 21.53
CA ASP A 4 -17.92 -9.18 22.48
C ASP A 4 -16.58 -9.79 22.04
N GLY A 5 -15.63 -9.89 22.96
CA GLY A 5 -14.28 -10.42 22.73
C GLY A 5 -13.33 -9.51 21.93
N PHE A 6 -13.80 -8.44 21.27
CA PHE A 6 -13.03 -7.68 20.29
C PHE A 6 -11.76 -7.05 20.88
N SER A 7 -11.88 -6.39 22.04
CA SER A 7 -10.73 -5.74 22.68
C SER A 7 -9.66 -6.74 23.11
N ASN A 8 -10.03 -7.98 23.46
CA ASN A 8 -9.07 -9.02 23.80
C ASN A 8 -8.43 -9.62 22.54
N TRP A 9 -9.20 -9.82 21.47
CA TRP A 9 -8.69 -10.26 20.18
C TRP A 9 -7.70 -9.26 19.58
N MET A 10 -8.00 -7.95 19.63
CA MET A 10 -7.11 -6.92 19.11
C MET A 10 -5.75 -6.85 19.82
N LYS A 11 -5.65 -7.21 21.11
CA LYS A 11 -4.36 -7.35 21.80
C LYS A 11 -3.49 -8.46 21.17
N TRP A 12 -4.11 -9.52 20.66
CA TRP A 12 -3.40 -10.56 19.90
C TRP A 12 -3.04 -10.10 18.49
N ILE A 13 -3.84 -9.23 17.88
CA ILE A 13 -3.47 -8.61 16.60
C ILE A 13 -2.26 -7.68 16.79
N GLU A 14 -2.22 -6.89 17.86
CA GLU A 14 -1.14 -5.94 18.16
C GLU A 14 0.22 -6.62 18.35
N ILE A 15 0.26 -7.84 18.89
CA ILE A 15 1.52 -8.59 19.07
C ILE A 15 2.03 -9.23 17.76
N GLN A 16 1.16 -9.50 16.78
CA GLN A 16 1.55 -10.22 15.56
C GLN A 16 2.63 -9.51 14.72
N PRO A 17 2.61 -8.18 14.49
CA PRO A 17 3.71 -7.47 13.86
C PRO A 17 5.06 -7.67 14.57
N VAL A 18 5.04 -7.66 15.91
CA VAL A 18 6.24 -7.93 16.73
C VAL A 18 6.73 -9.36 16.51
N LEU A 19 5.84 -10.35 16.50
CA LEU A 19 6.18 -11.74 16.20
C LEU A 19 6.75 -11.89 14.79
N ARG A 20 6.16 -11.26 13.77
CA ARG A 20 6.67 -11.29 12.40
C ARG A 20 8.12 -10.80 12.33
N LYS A 21 8.43 -9.70 13.02
CA LYS A 21 9.79 -9.13 13.12
C LYS A 21 10.76 -10.07 13.84
N ILE A 22 10.39 -10.62 14.99
CA ILE A 22 11.24 -11.53 15.78
C ILE A 22 11.55 -12.82 14.99
N TYR A 23 10.54 -13.39 14.35
CA TYR A 23 10.66 -14.66 13.65
C TYR A 23 11.16 -14.52 12.21
N GLY A 24 11.26 -13.30 11.66
CA GLY A 24 11.61 -13.08 10.25
C GLY A 24 10.71 -13.87 9.31
N CYS A 25 9.40 -13.86 9.57
CA CYS A 25 8.38 -14.65 8.85
C CYS A 25 8.72 -16.15 8.70
N SER A 26 9.41 -16.75 9.69
CA SER A 26 9.97 -18.10 9.62
C SER A 26 9.77 -18.89 10.93
N PHE A 27 10.20 -20.15 10.97
CA PHE A 27 10.39 -20.94 12.19
C PHE A 27 9.13 -21.27 13.02
N LEU A 28 7.94 -21.15 12.43
CA LEU A 28 6.70 -21.76 12.95
C LEU A 28 6.27 -22.92 12.03
N PRO A 29 5.49 -23.92 12.51
CA PRO A 29 5.24 -25.15 11.76
C PRO A 29 4.70 -24.99 10.33
N TYR A 30 3.82 -24.03 10.07
CA TYR A 30 3.37 -23.73 8.70
C TYR A 30 4.41 -22.96 7.87
N HIS A 31 5.27 -22.18 8.52
CA HIS A 31 6.33 -21.38 7.90
C HIS A 31 7.63 -22.21 7.80
N ASP A 32 7.51 -23.40 7.22
CA ASP A 32 8.55 -24.44 7.15
C ASP A 32 9.66 -24.17 6.10
N TYR A 33 9.43 -23.22 5.20
CA TYR A 33 10.38 -22.81 4.16
C TYR A 33 11.24 -21.59 4.55
N GLY A 34 10.80 -20.83 5.55
CA GLY A 34 11.43 -19.57 5.96
C GLY A 34 12.82 -19.79 6.59
N LYS A 35 13.76 -18.89 6.30
CA LYS A 35 15.15 -18.95 6.81
C LYS A 35 15.54 -17.75 7.69
N GLY A 36 14.55 -17.02 8.21
CA GLY A 36 14.74 -15.86 9.08
C GLY A 36 15.22 -14.60 8.36
N GLY A 37 15.22 -14.60 7.03
CA GLY A 37 15.52 -13.41 6.23
C GLY A 37 14.35 -12.43 6.20
N ARG A 38 14.59 -11.24 5.65
CA ARG A 38 13.55 -10.26 5.32
C ARG A 38 13.51 -10.06 3.81
N GLY A 39 12.32 -9.87 3.28
CA GLY A 39 12.09 -9.40 1.91
C GLY A 39 11.96 -7.88 1.85
N TRP A 40 11.88 -7.35 0.63
CA TRP A 40 11.69 -5.91 0.40
C TRP A 40 10.39 -5.39 1.03
N ARG A 41 9.26 -6.09 0.84
CA ARG A 41 7.96 -5.68 1.41
C ARG A 41 7.98 -5.61 2.94
N ASP A 42 8.72 -6.50 3.60
CA ASP A 42 8.84 -6.54 5.06
C ASP A 42 9.44 -5.26 5.61
N LEU A 43 10.44 -4.69 4.92
CA LEU A 43 11.09 -3.43 5.33
C LEU A 43 10.10 -2.28 5.52
N TRP A 44 9.05 -2.25 4.70
CA TRP A 44 8.03 -1.20 4.70
C TRP A 44 6.85 -1.58 5.58
N GLN A 45 6.38 -2.82 5.48
CA GLN A 45 5.22 -3.29 6.22
C GLN A 45 5.46 -3.38 7.73
N ASP A 46 6.67 -3.75 8.15
CA ASP A 46 7.05 -3.78 9.56
C ASP A 46 7.09 -2.37 10.17
N CYS A 47 7.23 -1.33 9.33
CA CYS A 47 7.19 0.06 9.78
C CYS A 47 5.75 0.54 10.06
N LEU A 48 4.71 -0.06 9.46
CA LEU A 48 3.34 0.45 9.57
C LEU A 48 2.85 0.55 11.02
N SER A 49 2.99 -0.53 11.80
CA SER A 49 2.60 -0.52 13.21
C SER A 49 3.56 0.32 14.07
N LEU A 50 4.87 0.30 13.76
CA LEU A 50 5.86 1.08 14.48
C LEU A 50 5.61 2.59 14.33
N ILE A 51 5.22 3.05 13.14
CA ILE A 51 4.90 4.46 12.89
C ILE A 51 3.72 4.94 13.74
N LEU A 52 2.73 4.07 14.00
CA LEU A 52 1.56 4.42 14.81
C LEU A 52 1.86 4.45 16.31
N LEU A 53 2.93 3.79 16.75
CA LEU A 53 3.33 3.71 18.16
C LEU A 53 4.46 4.70 18.49
N GLU A 54 5.51 4.71 17.69
CA GLU A 54 6.79 5.38 17.94
C GLU A 54 7.41 5.91 16.61
N PRO A 55 6.79 6.91 15.96
CA PRO A 55 7.21 7.35 14.62
C PRO A 55 8.66 7.84 14.56
N GLU A 56 9.16 8.51 15.61
CA GLU A 56 10.52 9.06 15.65
C GLU A 56 11.61 7.99 15.50
N GLU A 57 11.37 6.76 15.98
CA GLU A 57 12.33 5.66 15.88
C GLU A 57 12.41 5.07 14.45
N VAL A 58 11.40 5.35 13.62
CA VAL A 58 11.25 4.75 12.30
C VAL A 58 11.98 5.54 11.21
N LYS A 59 12.26 6.83 11.41
CA LYS A 59 12.93 7.72 10.43
C LYS A 59 14.21 7.08 9.87
N GLY A 60 15.09 6.62 10.76
CA GLY A 60 16.36 5.99 10.37
C GLY A 60 16.17 4.69 9.60
N LEU A 61 15.14 3.90 9.91
CA LEU A 61 14.82 2.67 9.18
C LEU A 61 14.35 2.98 7.76
N LEU A 62 13.46 3.96 7.58
CA LEU A 62 12.97 4.37 6.27
C LEU A 62 14.11 4.87 5.37
N ILE A 63 14.95 5.77 5.87
CA ILE A 63 16.11 6.29 5.13
C ILE A 63 17.05 5.15 4.71
N ASN A 64 17.30 4.19 5.60
CA ASN A 64 18.12 3.01 5.29
C ASN A 64 17.48 2.11 4.23
N ASN A 65 16.15 1.94 4.26
CA ASN A 65 15.43 1.11 3.29
C ASN A 65 15.57 1.64 1.86
N PHE A 66 15.56 2.96 1.68
CA PHE A 66 15.77 3.58 0.35
C PHE A 66 17.14 3.27 -0.24
N GLY A 67 18.15 2.92 0.57
CA GLY A 67 19.45 2.49 0.09
C GLY A 67 19.45 1.23 -0.79
N GLY A 68 18.33 0.50 -0.81
CA GLY A 68 18.13 -0.68 -1.66
C GLY A 68 17.55 -0.37 -3.04
N VAL A 69 17.13 0.86 -3.32
CA VAL A 69 16.58 1.26 -4.62
C VAL A 69 17.70 1.35 -5.65
N ARG A 70 17.49 0.79 -6.85
CA ARG A 70 18.36 0.97 -8.02
C ARG A 70 17.92 2.19 -8.80
N ILE A 71 18.86 2.78 -9.56
CA ILE A 71 18.58 3.97 -10.37
C ILE A 71 17.49 3.73 -11.43
N ASP A 72 17.26 2.49 -11.86
CA ASP A 72 16.18 2.13 -12.79
C ASP A 72 14.79 1.97 -12.13
N GLY A 73 14.66 2.37 -10.86
CA GLY A 73 13.44 2.30 -10.06
C GLY A 73 13.08 0.89 -9.58
N SER A 74 13.89 -0.13 -9.87
CA SER A 74 13.81 -1.43 -9.20
C SER A 74 14.55 -1.40 -7.86
N ASN A 75 14.69 -2.53 -7.19
CA ASN A 75 15.33 -2.60 -5.87
C ASN A 75 16.02 -3.93 -5.61
N ALA A 76 16.94 -3.93 -4.66
CA ALA A 76 17.51 -5.13 -4.09
C ALA A 76 16.41 -5.98 -3.42
N THR A 77 16.53 -7.31 -3.56
CA THR A 77 15.53 -8.27 -3.10
C THR A 77 16.07 -9.17 -1.99
N ILE A 78 17.38 -9.13 -1.73
CA ILE A 78 18.03 -9.84 -0.63
C ILE A 78 18.49 -8.80 0.39
N ILE A 79 17.87 -8.84 1.56
CA ILE A 79 18.16 -7.94 2.67
C ILE A 79 19.26 -8.53 3.54
N GLY A 80 20.26 -7.70 3.86
CA GLY A 80 21.36 -8.05 4.74
C GLY A 80 20.98 -8.10 6.22
N SER A 81 22.00 -8.35 7.03
CA SER A 81 21.87 -8.46 8.49
C SER A 81 21.80 -7.10 9.18
N LYS A 82 22.46 -6.08 8.61
CA LYS A 82 22.53 -4.72 9.17
C LYS A 82 21.46 -3.80 8.54
N PRO A 83 21.01 -2.75 9.25
CA PRO A 83 20.18 -1.70 8.66
C PRO A 83 20.85 -1.10 7.42
N GLY A 84 20.11 -1.00 6.32
CA GLY A 84 20.62 -0.46 5.04
C GLY A 84 21.59 -1.37 4.30
N GLU A 85 21.79 -2.61 4.75
CA GLU A 85 22.61 -3.60 4.05
C GLU A 85 21.76 -4.38 3.04
N PHE A 86 22.19 -4.40 1.78
CA PHE A 86 21.56 -5.12 0.70
C PHE A 86 22.61 -5.96 -0.04
N LEU A 87 22.20 -7.15 -0.46
CA LEU A 87 23.08 -8.12 -1.08
C LEU A 87 22.71 -8.31 -2.56
N ALA A 88 23.72 -8.37 -3.42
CA ALA A 88 23.54 -8.74 -4.80
C ALA A 88 23.05 -10.20 -4.91
N ASP A 89 22.15 -10.44 -5.86
CA ASP A 89 21.63 -11.78 -6.11
C ASP A 89 22.76 -12.71 -6.60
N ARG A 90 22.93 -13.84 -5.91
CA ARG A 90 23.95 -14.86 -6.21
C ARG A 90 23.41 -16.02 -7.03
N ASN A 91 22.09 -16.16 -7.13
CA ASN A 91 21.42 -17.33 -7.69
C ASN A 91 21.03 -17.19 -9.15
N ASN A 92 21.44 -16.10 -9.83
CA ASN A 92 21.28 -15.90 -11.27
C ASN A 92 19.81 -15.88 -11.76
N ILE A 93 18.81 -15.78 -10.88
CA ILE A 93 17.40 -15.65 -11.24
C ILE A 93 16.93 -14.23 -10.88
N PRO A 94 17.13 -13.24 -11.78
CA PRO A 94 16.66 -11.89 -11.53
C PRO A 94 15.14 -11.86 -11.39
N ARG A 95 14.62 -11.48 -10.23
CA ARG A 95 13.19 -11.23 -10.01
C ARG A 95 12.97 -9.76 -9.70
N VAL A 96 12.09 -9.13 -10.48
CA VAL A 96 11.54 -7.82 -10.16
C VAL A 96 10.07 -8.03 -9.89
N TRP A 97 9.62 -7.62 -8.72
CA TRP A 97 8.21 -7.56 -8.41
C TRP A 97 7.75 -6.14 -8.65
N MET A 98 6.75 -5.99 -9.51
CA MET A 98 6.38 -4.68 -10.04
C MET A 98 5.75 -3.77 -8.97
N ASP A 99 5.20 -4.33 -7.89
CA ASP A 99 4.60 -3.59 -6.78
C ASP A 99 5.62 -3.00 -5.80
N HIS A 100 6.87 -3.45 -5.85
CA HIS A 100 7.89 -3.06 -4.88
C HIS A 100 8.15 -1.54 -4.84
N GLY A 101 7.89 -0.82 -5.93
CA GLY A 101 8.03 0.64 -5.98
C GLY A 101 6.84 1.40 -5.37
N SER A 102 5.70 0.76 -5.11
CA SER A 102 4.49 1.43 -4.63
C SER A 102 4.46 1.59 -3.10
N TRP A 103 4.87 0.55 -2.36
CA TRP A 103 4.84 0.52 -0.89
C TRP A 103 5.76 1.52 -0.15
N PRO A 104 6.98 1.84 -0.67
CA PRO A 104 7.88 2.80 -0.04
C PRO A 104 7.23 4.16 0.17
N TYR A 105 6.53 4.65 -0.85
CA TYR A 105 5.82 5.92 -0.79
C TYR A 105 4.69 5.87 0.24
N LEU A 106 3.80 4.87 0.17
CA LEU A 106 2.67 4.73 1.09
C LEU A 106 3.12 4.76 2.56
N THR A 107 4.18 4.00 2.87
CA THR A 107 4.72 3.90 4.23
C THR A 107 5.40 5.20 4.67
N THR A 108 6.14 5.85 3.77
CA THR A 108 6.78 7.14 4.05
C THR A 108 5.74 8.24 4.25
N LYS A 109 4.66 8.24 3.47
CA LYS A 109 3.54 9.17 3.65
C LYS A 109 2.90 8.99 5.02
N LEU A 110 2.61 7.75 5.43
CA LEU A 110 2.09 7.48 6.77
C LEU A 110 3.03 8.03 7.87
N TYR A 111 4.35 7.85 7.71
CA TYR A 111 5.32 8.44 8.63
C TYR A 111 5.21 9.98 8.69
N ILE A 112 5.16 10.65 7.53
CA ILE A 112 5.02 12.11 7.46
C ILE A 112 3.71 12.57 8.09
N ASP A 113 2.61 11.88 7.80
CA ASP A 113 1.29 12.20 8.34
C ASP A 113 1.29 12.13 9.87
N GLN A 114 1.91 11.10 10.46
CA GLN A 114 1.96 10.94 11.93
C GLN A 114 2.98 11.85 12.63
N SER A 115 4.12 12.14 11.98
CA SER A 115 5.24 12.87 12.59
C SER A 115 5.27 14.36 12.27
N GLY A 116 4.76 14.76 11.10
CA GLY A 116 4.96 16.09 10.51
C GLY A 116 6.35 16.29 9.87
N ASP A 117 7.22 15.28 9.85
CA ASP A 117 8.60 15.39 9.35
C ASP A 117 8.66 15.33 7.82
N LEU A 118 8.28 16.43 7.16
CA LEU A 118 8.44 16.58 5.70
C LEU A 118 9.91 16.56 5.26
N ASP A 119 10.83 16.95 6.14
CA ASP A 119 12.27 17.02 5.85
C ASP A 119 12.90 15.65 5.55
N ILE A 120 12.22 14.54 5.89
CA ILE A 120 12.65 13.19 5.49
C ILE A 120 12.82 13.09 3.97
N LEU A 121 11.99 13.79 3.19
CA LEU A 121 12.01 13.79 1.73
C LEU A 121 13.31 14.37 1.16
N LEU A 122 13.93 15.30 1.90
CA LEU A 122 15.17 15.98 1.52
C LEU A 122 16.43 15.27 2.02
N GLN A 123 16.29 14.21 2.84
CA GLN A 123 17.42 13.41 3.29
C GLN A 123 18.08 12.71 2.10
N LYS A 124 19.40 12.57 2.15
CA LYS A 124 20.18 11.93 1.10
C LYS A 124 20.39 10.44 1.37
N GLN A 125 20.42 9.66 0.31
CA GLN A 125 20.73 8.24 0.35
C GLN A 125 21.42 7.81 -0.96
N SER A 126 22.24 6.77 -0.89
CA SER A 126 22.86 6.14 -2.05
C SER A 126 21.92 5.15 -2.75
N TYR A 127 22.09 4.94 -4.05
CA TYR A 127 21.38 3.88 -4.77
C TYR A 127 22.15 2.55 -4.74
N PHE A 128 21.41 1.45 -4.66
CA PHE A 128 21.95 0.11 -4.80
C PHE A 128 22.43 -0.14 -6.23
N ARG A 129 23.56 -0.82 -6.37
CA ARG A 129 24.10 -1.25 -7.68
C ARG A 129 24.62 -2.68 -7.58
N ASP A 130 24.16 -3.53 -8.48
CA ASP A 130 24.74 -4.83 -8.77
C ASP A 130 24.84 -5.02 -10.29
N ALA A 131 25.11 -6.23 -10.76
CA ALA A 131 25.17 -6.50 -12.19
C ALA A 131 23.81 -6.36 -12.91
N GLN A 132 22.68 -6.27 -12.20
CA GLN A 132 21.36 -6.20 -12.82
C GLN A 132 21.06 -4.76 -13.24
N THR A 133 20.65 -4.59 -14.50
CA THR A 133 20.26 -3.28 -15.05
C THR A 133 18.95 -3.38 -15.81
N ARG A 134 18.30 -2.23 -16.04
CA ARG A 134 17.05 -2.11 -16.77
C ARG A 134 15.96 -2.99 -16.17
N ARG A 135 15.78 -2.87 -14.85
CA ARG A 135 14.84 -3.67 -14.07
C ARG A 135 15.12 -5.17 -14.26
N ALA A 136 16.40 -5.51 -14.15
CA ALA A 136 16.93 -6.86 -14.28
C ALA A 136 16.55 -7.59 -15.59
N THR A 137 16.37 -6.84 -16.68
CA THR A 137 16.20 -7.39 -18.05
C THR A 137 17.53 -7.49 -18.80
N LYS A 138 18.55 -6.76 -18.34
CA LYS A 138 19.93 -6.85 -18.84
C LYS A 138 20.91 -7.03 -17.68
N LYS A 139 22.10 -7.50 -18.03
CA LYS A 139 23.25 -7.61 -17.13
C LYS A 139 24.34 -6.66 -17.60
N ASP A 140 24.92 -5.91 -16.68
CA ASP A 140 26.16 -5.17 -16.91
C ASP A 140 27.35 -6.12 -16.80
N GLU A 141 27.93 -6.47 -17.95
CA GLU A 141 29.10 -7.36 -18.04
C GLU A 141 30.40 -6.69 -17.54
N ALA A 142 30.43 -5.36 -17.42
CA ALA A 142 31.57 -4.63 -16.86
C ALA A 142 31.55 -4.61 -15.32
N TRP A 143 30.40 -4.88 -14.70
CA TRP A 143 30.29 -4.91 -13.25
C TRP A 143 31.05 -6.10 -12.66
N THR A 144 31.84 -5.84 -11.62
CA THR A 144 32.55 -6.86 -10.85
C THR A 144 32.40 -6.60 -9.35
N SER A 145 32.74 -7.58 -8.51
CA SER A 145 32.71 -7.40 -7.05
C SER A 145 33.61 -6.26 -6.54
N HIS A 146 34.61 -5.84 -7.32
CA HIS A 146 35.46 -4.68 -6.98
C HIS A 146 34.74 -3.34 -7.14
N TYR A 147 33.68 -3.27 -7.95
CA TYR A 147 32.86 -2.06 -8.07
C TYR A 147 32.19 -1.73 -6.74
N GLY A 148 31.75 -2.76 -5.99
CA GLY A 148 30.95 -2.61 -4.78
C GLY A 148 29.45 -2.71 -5.07
N ASN A 149 28.62 -2.32 -4.10
CA ASN A 149 27.16 -2.43 -4.16
C ASN A 149 26.41 -1.09 -4.17
N LYS A 150 27.12 0.02 -4.39
CA LYS A 150 26.57 1.38 -4.42
C LYS A 150 26.86 2.03 -5.76
N LEU A 151 25.86 2.68 -6.34
CA LEU A 151 25.97 3.40 -7.60
C LEU A 151 27.03 4.50 -7.51
N LYS A 152 27.84 4.63 -8.56
CA LYS A 152 28.87 5.66 -8.67
C LYS A 152 28.53 6.67 -9.76
N THR A 153 29.18 7.83 -9.65
CA THR A 153 29.28 8.83 -10.70
C THR A 153 30.37 8.42 -11.70
N GLN A 154 30.39 9.06 -12.87
CA GLN A 154 31.46 8.88 -13.86
C GLN A 154 32.86 9.28 -13.33
N GLU A 155 32.92 10.11 -12.30
CA GLU A 155 34.16 10.46 -11.59
C GLU A 155 34.58 9.41 -10.54
N GLY A 156 33.75 8.39 -10.30
CA GLY A 156 34.01 7.27 -9.39
C GLY A 156 33.58 7.50 -7.94
N SER A 157 32.97 8.64 -7.61
CA SER A 157 32.37 8.90 -6.29
C SER A 157 31.02 8.22 -6.13
N ILE A 158 30.58 7.94 -4.90
CA ILE A 158 29.24 7.37 -4.66
C ILE A 158 28.18 8.44 -4.93
N TYR A 159 27.18 8.11 -5.75
CA TYR A 159 26.06 9.02 -6.01
C TYR A 159 25.04 8.99 -4.87
N GLU A 160 24.58 10.16 -4.45
CA GLU A 160 23.52 10.32 -3.45
C GLU A 160 22.40 11.24 -3.96
N GLY A 161 21.19 10.67 -3.99
CA GLY A 161 19.93 11.34 -4.30
C GLY A 161 19.14 11.66 -3.04
N THR A 162 18.17 12.57 -3.14
CA THR A 162 17.21 12.80 -2.04
C THR A 162 16.20 11.64 -1.97
N ILE A 163 15.55 11.44 -0.83
CA ILE A 163 14.48 10.43 -0.70
C ILE A 163 13.36 10.69 -1.70
N ILE A 164 12.99 11.95 -1.94
CA ILE A 164 12.00 12.28 -2.98
C ILE A 164 12.47 11.87 -4.38
N GLU A 165 13.77 11.98 -4.71
CA GLU A 165 14.30 11.47 -5.98
C GLU A 165 14.14 9.95 -6.09
N HIS A 166 14.41 9.20 -5.02
CA HIS A 166 14.24 7.74 -5.02
C HIS A 166 12.77 7.38 -5.27
N ILE A 167 11.84 8.05 -4.57
CA ILE A 167 10.40 7.88 -4.75
C ILE A 167 9.99 8.20 -6.20
N LEU A 168 10.45 9.32 -6.75
CA LEU A 168 10.14 9.72 -8.13
C LEU A 168 10.60 8.65 -9.13
N LEU A 169 11.83 8.14 -9.01
CA LEU A 169 12.37 7.12 -9.92
C LEU A 169 11.62 5.80 -9.85
N GLN A 170 11.17 5.38 -8.67
CA GLN A 170 10.34 4.18 -8.50
C GLN A 170 9.00 4.27 -9.26
N HIS A 171 8.42 5.47 -9.36
CA HIS A 171 7.11 5.69 -10.00
C HIS A 171 7.23 6.02 -11.49
N LEU A 172 8.11 6.96 -11.82
CA LEU A 172 8.30 7.43 -13.20
C LEU A 172 8.80 6.31 -14.11
N SER A 173 9.76 5.49 -13.66
CA SER A 173 10.23 4.35 -14.48
C SER A 173 9.11 3.33 -14.74
N CYS A 174 8.25 3.07 -13.74
CA CYS A 174 7.13 2.14 -13.87
C CYS A 174 6.02 2.68 -14.78
N PHE A 175 5.72 3.98 -14.74
CA PHE A 175 4.71 4.61 -15.60
C PHE A 175 4.95 4.33 -17.10
N TYR A 176 6.21 4.29 -17.53
CA TYR A 176 6.58 4.00 -18.92
C TYR A 176 6.75 2.49 -19.21
N ASN A 177 6.82 1.65 -18.18
CA ASN A 177 7.06 0.21 -18.31
C ASN A 177 5.76 -0.56 -18.59
N VAL A 178 5.17 -0.32 -19.76
CA VAL A 178 3.84 -0.84 -20.12
C VAL A 178 3.88 -2.06 -21.05
N GLY A 179 2.84 -2.89 -20.98
CA GLY A 179 2.58 -4.00 -21.89
C GLY A 179 1.94 -3.55 -23.20
N GLU A 180 1.17 -4.42 -23.81
CA GLU A 180 0.49 -4.17 -25.09
C GLU A 180 -0.87 -3.47 -24.90
N HIS A 181 -1.49 -3.59 -23.72
CA HIS A 181 -2.73 -2.91 -23.35
C HIS A 181 -2.49 -1.54 -22.69
N ASN A 182 -1.24 -1.08 -22.70
CA ASN A 182 -0.81 0.17 -22.06
C ASN A 182 -1.02 0.20 -20.53
N ILE A 183 -1.04 -0.99 -19.91
CA ILE A 183 -1.04 -1.21 -18.46
C ILE A 183 0.40 -1.56 -18.03
N ILE A 184 0.79 -1.24 -16.79
CA ILE A 184 2.15 -1.53 -16.29
C ILE A 184 2.37 -3.04 -16.28
N ARG A 185 3.54 -3.46 -16.77
CA ARG A 185 3.93 -4.88 -16.87
C ARG A 185 3.92 -5.55 -15.50
N LEU A 186 3.48 -6.80 -15.45
CA LEU A 186 3.50 -7.63 -14.25
C LEU A 186 4.92 -7.97 -13.80
N GLU A 187 5.89 -7.95 -14.73
CA GLU A 187 7.28 -8.32 -14.49
C GLU A 187 7.39 -9.74 -13.91
N GLY A 188 7.99 -9.93 -12.74
CA GLY A 188 8.12 -11.24 -12.10
C GLY A 188 6.93 -11.66 -11.25
N ALA A 189 6.09 -10.71 -10.84
CA ALA A 189 4.84 -10.82 -10.07
C ALA A 189 4.50 -9.42 -9.53
N ASP A 190 3.29 -9.24 -8.99
CA ASP A 190 2.96 -8.14 -8.10
C ASP A 190 2.87 -8.65 -6.65
N TRP A 191 2.01 -8.04 -5.80
CA TRP A 191 1.74 -8.53 -4.44
C TRP A 191 1.43 -10.02 -4.37
N ASN A 192 0.74 -10.57 -5.38
CA ASN A 192 0.52 -12.01 -5.46
C ASN A 192 1.77 -12.68 -6.03
N ASP A 193 2.62 -13.18 -5.13
CA ASP A 193 3.89 -13.83 -5.47
C ASP A 193 3.74 -15.03 -6.41
N THR A 194 2.54 -15.57 -6.56
CA THR A 194 2.26 -16.75 -7.36
C THR A 194 1.86 -16.46 -8.79
N LEU A 195 1.69 -15.18 -9.16
CA LEU A 195 1.48 -14.72 -10.54
C LEU A 195 2.83 -14.51 -11.27
N ASP A 196 3.66 -15.56 -11.27
CA ASP A 196 5.08 -15.49 -11.61
C ASP A 196 5.45 -16.01 -12.99
N MET A 197 4.46 -16.34 -13.82
CA MET A 197 4.67 -16.98 -15.13
C MET A 197 4.24 -16.09 -16.30
N ALA A 198 3.94 -14.82 -16.05
CA ALA A 198 3.52 -13.86 -17.08
C ALA A 198 4.49 -12.69 -17.32
N ARG A 199 5.80 -12.95 -17.25
CA ARG A 199 6.82 -11.91 -17.39
C ARG A 199 6.91 -11.27 -18.77
N GLN A 200 6.55 -11.99 -19.83
CA GLN A 200 6.73 -11.54 -21.21
C GLN A 200 5.61 -10.62 -21.67
N ARG A 201 4.36 -10.89 -21.28
CA ARG A 201 3.19 -10.11 -21.74
C ARG A 201 2.18 -9.78 -20.66
N GLY A 202 2.36 -10.28 -19.44
CA GLY A 202 1.45 -9.99 -18.33
C GLY A 202 1.49 -8.53 -17.90
N GLU A 203 0.34 -8.04 -17.47
CA GLU A 203 0.12 -6.67 -17.02
C GLU A 203 -0.72 -6.69 -15.72
N SER A 204 -0.45 -5.76 -14.79
CA SER A 204 -1.21 -5.63 -13.53
C SER A 204 -1.98 -4.31 -13.53
N THR A 205 -3.27 -4.38 -13.86
CA THR A 205 -4.18 -3.23 -13.78
C THR A 205 -4.33 -2.75 -12.34
N ALA A 206 -4.37 -3.70 -11.41
CA ALA A 206 -4.46 -3.44 -9.98
C ALA A 206 -3.36 -2.49 -9.48
N PHE A 207 -2.09 -2.82 -9.75
CA PHE A 207 -0.98 -1.98 -9.32
C PHE A 207 -0.73 -0.79 -10.25
N THR A 208 -1.20 -0.84 -11.50
CA THR A 208 -1.22 0.37 -12.34
C THR A 208 -2.10 1.45 -11.71
N ALA A 209 -3.27 1.08 -11.17
CA ALA A 209 -4.13 2.01 -10.41
C ALA A 209 -3.39 2.59 -9.19
N PHE A 210 -2.66 1.74 -8.45
CA PHE A 210 -1.88 2.17 -7.29
C PHE A 210 -0.76 3.15 -7.68
N TYR A 211 0.01 2.86 -8.74
CA TYR A 211 1.02 3.78 -9.26
C TYR A 211 0.41 5.13 -9.69
N GLY A 212 -0.74 5.11 -10.39
CA GLY A 212 -1.45 6.33 -10.77
C GLY A 212 -1.85 7.18 -9.58
N SER A 213 -2.36 6.55 -8.52
CA SER A 213 -2.67 7.23 -7.27
C SER A 213 -1.43 7.83 -6.60
N ASN A 214 -0.36 7.04 -6.48
CA ASN A 214 0.85 7.51 -5.83
C ASN A 214 1.41 8.74 -6.54
N LEU A 215 1.38 8.79 -7.88
CA LEU A 215 1.81 9.98 -8.64
C LEU A 215 1.02 11.24 -8.22
N MET A 216 -0.31 11.14 -8.13
CA MET A 216 -1.15 12.26 -7.68
C MET A 216 -0.90 12.62 -6.21
N SER A 217 -0.70 11.61 -5.36
CA SER A 217 -0.45 11.80 -3.94
C SER A 217 0.92 12.44 -3.69
N ILE A 218 1.97 12.02 -4.41
CA ILE A 218 3.31 12.62 -4.40
C ILE A 218 3.23 14.09 -4.80
N ALA A 219 2.43 14.43 -5.82
CA ALA A 219 2.22 15.81 -6.21
C ALA A 219 1.59 16.66 -5.06
N GLY A 220 0.63 16.09 -4.33
CA GLY A 220 0.11 16.71 -3.09
C GLY A 220 1.19 16.93 -2.03
N LEU A 221 2.05 15.93 -1.82
CA LEU A 221 3.15 16.01 -0.85
C LEU A 221 4.22 17.04 -1.25
N LEU A 222 4.51 17.17 -2.54
CA LEU A 222 5.40 18.20 -3.08
C LEU A 222 4.85 19.62 -2.83
N ARG A 223 3.52 19.82 -2.93
CA ARG A 223 2.90 21.10 -2.53
C ARG A 223 3.11 21.39 -1.06
N ALA A 224 2.88 20.40 -0.19
CA ALA A 224 3.09 20.53 1.24
C ALA A 224 4.56 20.87 1.56
N LEU A 225 5.51 20.16 0.93
CA LEU A 225 6.95 20.41 1.06
C LEU A 225 7.32 21.83 0.61
N LYS A 226 6.85 22.27 -0.57
CA LYS A 226 7.06 23.64 -1.07
C LYS A 226 6.57 24.70 -0.08
N THR A 227 5.36 24.55 0.45
CA THR A 227 4.78 25.50 1.41
C THR A 227 5.52 25.49 2.74
N ALA A 228 5.77 24.31 3.31
CA ALA A 228 6.40 24.18 4.63
C ALA A 228 7.86 24.65 4.62
N ASN A 229 8.63 24.24 3.61
CA ASN A 229 10.07 24.49 3.53
C ASN A 229 10.43 25.78 2.78
N LYS A 230 9.45 26.44 2.14
CA LYS A 230 9.64 27.65 1.33
C LYS A 230 10.69 27.45 0.22
N ILE A 231 10.62 26.30 -0.44
CA ILE A 231 11.45 25.94 -1.59
C ILE A 231 10.59 25.91 -2.85
N ASP A 232 11.11 26.43 -3.96
CA ASP A 232 10.39 26.46 -5.25
C ASP A 232 10.88 25.38 -6.24
N SER A 233 12.03 24.76 -5.93
CA SER A 233 12.73 23.82 -6.80
C SER A 233 13.37 22.67 -6.02
N LEU A 234 13.71 21.60 -6.74
CA LEU A 234 14.46 20.45 -6.23
C LEU A 234 15.66 20.16 -7.13
N GLU A 235 16.80 19.82 -6.52
CA GLU A 235 17.98 19.30 -7.23
C GLU A 235 17.90 17.79 -7.40
N LEU A 236 17.79 17.32 -8.65
CA LEU A 236 17.67 15.90 -9.00
C LEU A 236 18.76 15.50 -10.01
N CYS A 237 19.07 14.21 -10.17
CA CYS A 237 19.97 13.71 -11.23
C CYS A 237 19.56 14.21 -12.62
N THR A 238 20.51 14.66 -13.42
CA THR A 238 20.26 15.17 -14.77
C THR A 238 19.47 14.18 -15.64
N GLU A 239 19.72 12.88 -15.49
CA GLU A 239 19.11 11.82 -16.27
C GLU A 239 17.59 11.70 -16.04
N ILE A 240 17.06 12.10 -14.88
CA ILE A 240 15.62 12.02 -14.59
C ILE A 240 14.79 12.85 -15.55
N LYS A 241 15.38 13.89 -16.15
CA LYS A 241 14.72 14.77 -17.14
C LYS A 241 14.14 13.98 -18.31
N VAL A 242 14.73 12.83 -18.66
CA VAL A 242 14.20 11.97 -19.72
C VAL A 242 12.81 11.44 -19.37
N LEU A 243 12.54 11.17 -18.09
CA LEU A 243 11.26 10.66 -17.61
C LEU A 243 10.23 11.76 -17.33
N LEU A 244 10.68 13.01 -17.19
CA LEU A 244 9.85 14.22 -17.05
C LEU A 244 9.60 14.84 -18.42
N ASP A 245 8.98 14.07 -19.30
CA ASP A 245 8.78 14.36 -20.72
C ASP A 245 7.90 15.59 -20.98
N THR A 246 7.01 15.93 -20.07
CA THR A 246 6.18 17.16 -20.15
C THR A 246 7.03 18.43 -20.19
N LEU A 247 8.23 18.40 -19.58
CA LEU A 247 9.19 19.51 -19.60
C LEU A 247 9.90 19.64 -20.96
N SER A 248 9.86 18.59 -21.77
CA SER A 248 10.57 18.51 -23.05
C SER A 248 9.65 18.72 -24.26
N GLY A 249 8.32 18.73 -24.08
CA GLY A 249 7.37 19.06 -25.14
C GLY A 249 6.06 18.26 -25.08
N LYS A 250 5.47 18.04 -26.26
CA LYS A 250 4.18 17.34 -26.37
C LYS A 250 4.35 15.84 -26.07
N VAL A 251 3.48 15.34 -25.19
CA VAL A 251 3.45 13.94 -24.77
C VAL A 251 2.48 13.10 -25.62
N HIS A 252 2.77 11.80 -25.73
CA HIS A 252 2.04 10.83 -26.55
C HIS A 252 1.71 9.56 -25.76
N TYR A 253 1.11 9.69 -24.57
CA TYR A 253 0.88 8.57 -23.64
C TYR A 253 -0.06 7.46 -24.15
N GLU A 254 -0.88 7.74 -25.15
CA GLU A 254 -1.70 6.70 -25.81
C GLU A 254 -0.85 5.71 -26.62
N GLU A 255 0.36 6.10 -27.03
CA GLU A 255 1.24 5.31 -27.87
C GLU A 255 2.20 4.46 -27.02
N VAL A 256 2.01 3.14 -27.00
CA VAL A 256 2.88 2.20 -26.26
C VAL A 256 4.35 2.31 -26.70
N SER A 257 4.61 2.51 -28.00
CA SER A 257 5.96 2.70 -28.54
C SER A 257 6.65 3.95 -27.97
N TYR A 258 5.92 5.06 -27.82
CA TYR A 258 6.43 6.29 -27.25
C TYR A 258 6.93 6.08 -25.82
N LYS A 259 6.10 5.46 -24.96
CA LYS A 259 6.49 5.17 -23.57
C LYS A 259 7.73 4.29 -23.48
N LYS A 260 7.78 3.22 -24.29
CA LYS A 260 8.92 2.31 -24.33
C LYS A 260 10.19 3.00 -24.83
N GLU A 261 10.09 3.93 -25.78
CA GLU A 261 11.25 4.71 -26.26
C GLU A 261 11.81 5.61 -25.16
N ILE A 262 10.96 6.35 -24.44
CA ILE A 262 11.37 7.19 -23.32
C ILE A 262 12.07 6.37 -22.24
N LEU A 263 11.49 5.23 -21.84
CA LEU A 263 12.10 4.36 -20.83
C LEU A 263 13.44 3.79 -21.29
N ASN A 264 13.55 3.36 -22.56
CA ASN A 264 14.80 2.84 -23.10
C ASN A 264 15.90 3.91 -23.15
N ARG A 265 15.58 5.15 -23.54
CA ARG A 265 16.51 6.27 -23.49
C ARG A 265 17.00 6.55 -22.07
N TYR A 266 16.09 6.51 -21.09
CA TYR A 266 16.46 6.68 -19.69
C TYR A 266 17.41 5.56 -19.24
N PHE A 267 17.04 4.31 -19.53
CA PHE A 267 17.90 3.16 -19.24
C PHE A 267 19.26 3.21 -19.93
N ASP A 268 19.36 3.74 -21.15
CA ASP A 268 20.63 3.96 -21.82
C ASP A 268 21.48 4.97 -21.03
N ALA A 269 20.88 6.09 -20.61
CA ALA A 269 21.55 7.15 -19.84
C ALA A 269 22.08 6.69 -18.48
N VAL A 270 21.40 5.74 -17.81
CA VAL A 270 21.79 5.24 -16.48
C VAL A 270 22.35 3.82 -16.47
N SER A 271 22.66 3.25 -17.66
CA SER A 271 23.06 1.85 -17.78
C SER A 271 24.39 1.53 -17.09
N ASN A 272 25.32 2.48 -17.10
CA ASN A 272 26.62 2.40 -16.44
C ASN A 272 26.58 3.18 -15.12
N ASP A 273 27.47 4.18 -15.00
CA ASP A 273 27.48 5.17 -13.93
C ASP A 273 26.71 6.42 -14.37
N VAL A 274 26.06 7.09 -13.43
CA VAL A 274 25.41 8.39 -13.66
C VAL A 274 26.47 9.48 -13.84
N THR A 275 26.13 10.58 -14.51
CA THR A 275 27.05 11.72 -14.68
C THR A 275 27.51 12.27 -13.33
N GLY A 276 26.63 12.26 -12.32
CA GLY A 276 26.82 12.93 -11.04
C GLY A 276 26.36 14.39 -11.06
N GLU A 277 26.02 14.91 -12.25
CA GLU A 277 25.43 16.24 -12.38
C GLU A 277 23.99 16.24 -11.85
N LYS A 278 23.59 17.40 -11.30
CA LYS A 278 22.23 17.64 -10.85
C LYS A 278 21.64 18.81 -11.62
N ILE A 279 20.34 18.73 -11.85
CA ILE A 279 19.53 19.80 -12.42
C ILE A 279 18.53 20.28 -11.39
N GLU A 280 18.30 21.58 -11.40
CA GLU A 280 17.24 22.22 -10.64
C GLU A 280 15.94 22.16 -11.45
N ILE A 281 14.88 21.62 -10.86
CA ILE A 281 13.55 21.51 -11.48
C ILE A 281 12.54 22.20 -10.59
N SER A 282 11.65 23.01 -11.19
CA SER A 282 10.54 23.65 -10.48
C SER A 282 9.62 22.59 -9.86
N ILE A 283 9.23 22.80 -8.60
CA ILE A 283 8.27 21.93 -7.92
C ILE A 283 6.90 21.99 -8.61
N ASP A 284 6.48 23.15 -9.13
CA ASP A 284 5.20 23.27 -9.83
C ASP A 284 5.20 22.49 -11.16
N GLU A 285 6.34 22.47 -11.86
CA GLU A 285 6.52 21.69 -13.08
C GLU A 285 6.51 20.18 -12.78
N LEU A 286 7.19 19.74 -11.70
CA LEU A 286 7.14 18.35 -11.22
C LEU A 286 5.71 17.94 -10.86
N ILE A 287 4.99 18.78 -10.11
CA ILE A 287 3.59 18.54 -9.75
C ILE A 287 2.74 18.35 -11.01
N SER A 288 2.87 19.25 -11.99
CA SER A 288 2.09 19.18 -13.23
C SER A 288 2.38 17.91 -14.03
N ASP A 289 3.66 17.50 -14.12
CA ASP A 289 4.08 16.26 -14.78
C ASP A 289 3.45 15.03 -14.12
N LEU A 290 3.56 14.92 -12.80
CA LEU A 290 3.07 13.78 -12.02
C LEU A 290 1.54 13.68 -12.08
N GLU A 291 0.83 14.81 -11.96
CA GLU A 291 -0.63 14.83 -12.06
C GLU A 291 -1.11 14.45 -13.45
N GLN A 292 -0.43 14.91 -14.51
CA GLN A 292 -0.79 14.52 -15.87
C GLN A 292 -0.63 13.01 -16.08
N LYS A 293 0.46 12.42 -15.58
CA LYS A 293 0.71 10.97 -15.64
C LYS A 293 -0.30 10.17 -14.82
N GLY A 294 -0.56 10.58 -13.57
CA GLY A 294 -1.54 9.94 -12.69
C GLY A 294 -2.97 10.00 -13.25
N GLN A 295 -3.38 11.17 -13.74
CA GLN A 295 -4.69 11.36 -14.35
C GLN A 295 -4.83 10.57 -15.66
N TRP A 296 -3.76 10.47 -16.45
CA TRP A 296 -3.75 9.62 -17.65
C TRP A 296 -4.00 8.15 -17.28
N ILE A 297 -3.32 7.61 -16.26
CA ILE A 297 -3.56 6.24 -15.77
C ILE A 297 -5.02 6.05 -15.37
N PHE A 298 -5.56 6.97 -14.56
CA PHE A 298 -6.94 6.87 -14.08
C PHE A 298 -7.94 6.86 -15.23
N ASN A 299 -7.75 7.71 -16.24
CA ASN A 299 -8.62 7.77 -17.40
C ASN A 299 -8.49 6.52 -18.27
N HIS A 300 -7.28 6.00 -18.47
CA HIS A 300 -7.04 4.79 -19.25
C HIS A 300 -7.70 3.56 -18.61
N ILE A 301 -7.53 3.36 -17.29
CA ILE A 301 -8.15 2.25 -16.56
C ILE A 301 -9.67 2.37 -16.56
N LYS A 302 -10.22 3.53 -16.19
CA LYS A 302 -11.69 3.74 -16.17
C LYS A 302 -12.34 3.45 -17.51
N LYS A 303 -11.67 3.80 -18.61
CA LYS A 303 -12.20 3.62 -19.97
C LYS A 303 -12.11 2.18 -20.46
N ASN A 304 -11.03 1.48 -20.17
CA ASN A 304 -10.71 0.21 -20.84
C ASN A 304 -10.86 -1.03 -19.94
N GLU A 305 -10.81 -0.84 -18.62
CA GLU A 305 -10.65 -1.95 -17.66
C GLU A 305 -11.85 -2.17 -16.74
N PHE A 306 -12.88 -1.31 -16.79
CA PHE A 306 -14.16 -1.61 -16.12
C PHE A 306 -14.97 -2.57 -16.98
N ILE A 307 -15.34 -3.72 -16.42
CA ILE A 307 -16.07 -4.81 -17.08
C ILE A 307 -17.50 -4.80 -16.59
N GLU A 308 -18.44 -4.96 -17.52
CA GLU A 308 -19.84 -5.30 -17.22
C GLU A 308 -20.08 -6.75 -17.65
N THR A 309 -20.59 -7.58 -16.74
CA THR A 309 -20.90 -8.99 -17.02
C THR A 309 -22.29 -9.16 -17.61
N SER A 310 -22.50 -10.29 -18.27
CA SER A 310 -23.75 -10.67 -18.92
C SER A 310 -24.96 -10.74 -17.97
N ASP A 311 -24.73 -10.95 -16.67
CA ASP A 311 -25.75 -10.96 -15.61
C ASP A 311 -25.91 -9.62 -14.89
N GLY A 312 -25.30 -8.54 -15.40
CA GLY A 312 -25.55 -7.16 -14.97
C GLY A 312 -24.71 -6.67 -13.78
N HIS A 313 -23.61 -7.37 -13.45
CA HIS A 313 -22.64 -6.92 -12.44
C HIS A 313 -21.48 -6.16 -13.10
N GLY A 314 -20.73 -5.37 -12.31
CA GLY A 314 -19.64 -4.56 -12.83
C GLY A 314 -18.43 -4.46 -11.89
N PHE A 315 -17.23 -4.66 -12.43
CA PHE A 315 -15.97 -4.65 -11.66
C PHE A 315 -14.76 -4.38 -12.56
N PHE A 316 -13.60 -4.08 -11.97
CA PHE A 316 -12.38 -3.83 -12.73
C PHE A 316 -11.63 -5.12 -13.06
N ASN A 317 -11.10 -5.21 -14.28
CA ASN A 317 -10.07 -6.18 -14.62
C ASN A 317 -8.85 -5.99 -13.73
N GLY A 318 -8.33 -7.06 -13.14
CA GLY A 318 -7.08 -7.05 -12.39
C GLY A 318 -5.84 -7.23 -13.26
N TYR A 319 -5.93 -8.04 -14.33
CA TYR A 319 -4.75 -8.62 -14.96
C TYR A 319 -4.89 -8.94 -16.45
N TYR A 320 -3.74 -8.93 -17.13
CA TYR A 320 -3.53 -9.65 -18.40
C TYR A 320 -2.51 -10.78 -18.18
N ASN A 321 -2.74 -11.93 -18.80
CA ASN A 321 -1.87 -13.11 -18.68
C ASN A 321 -0.68 -13.06 -19.67
N ASN A 322 0.13 -14.13 -19.73
CA ASN A 322 1.28 -14.16 -20.64
C ASN A 322 0.94 -14.35 -22.12
N ASP A 323 -0.33 -14.63 -22.43
CA ASP A 323 -0.86 -14.66 -23.80
C ASP A 323 -1.41 -13.29 -24.22
N GLY A 324 -1.31 -12.28 -23.35
CA GLY A 324 -1.87 -10.95 -23.57
C GLY A 324 -3.39 -10.95 -23.47
N GLU A 325 -3.98 -11.94 -22.83
CA GLU A 325 -5.44 -12.05 -22.70
C GLU A 325 -5.87 -11.50 -21.34
N ARG A 326 -7.00 -10.79 -21.34
CA ARG A 326 -7.66 -10.34 -20.12
C ARG A 326 -8.03 -11.54 -19.26
N VAL A 327 -7.74 -11.47 -17.96
CA VAL A 327 -7.97 -12.59 -17.02
C VAL A 327 -9.39 -12.59 -16.46
N ASP A 328 -9.97 -11.41 -16.27
CA ASP A 328 -11.25 -11.21 -15.61
C ASP A 328 -12.40 -10.98 -16.60
N GLY A 329 -13.64 -11.33 -16.22
CA GLY A 329 -14.86 -11.16 -17.02
C GLY A 329 -15.68 -12.43 -17.19
N ASP A 330 -16.54 -12.47 -18.22
CA ASP A 330 -17.34 -13.63 -18.58
C ASP A 330 -16.52 -14.69 -19.34
N PHE A 331 -16.49 -15.92 -18.82
CA PHE A 331 -15.90 -17.08 -19.48
C PHE A 331 -16.89 -18.25 -19.52
N THR A 332 -16.61 -19.23 -20.36
CA THR A 332 -17.44 -20.44 -20.53
C THR A 332 -17.63 -21.24 -19.24
N GLU A 333 -16.66 -21.17 -18.33
CA GLU A 333 -16.72 -21.86 -17.02
C GLU A 333 -17.38 -21.02 -15.91
N GLY A 334 -17.72 -19.76 -16.20
CA GLY A 334 -18.26 -18.79 -15.23
C GLY A 334 -17.41 -17.52 -15.15
N VAL A 335 -17.85 -16.60 -14.29
CA VAL A 335 -17.19 -15.29 -14.13
C VAL A 335 -15.84 -15.43 -13.43
N ARG A 336 -14.80 -14.88 -14.07
CA ARG A 336 -13.46 -14.73 -13.51
C ARG A 336 -13.32 -13.35 -12.87
N MET A 337 -12.94 -13.31 -11.61
CA MET A 337 -12.80 -12.06 -10.85
C MET A 337 -11.68 -12.19 -9.82
N ASN A 338 -10.86 -11.15 -9.70
CA ASN A 338 -9.81 -11.02 -8.70
C ASN A 338 -10.11 -9.88 -7.71
N LEU A 339 -10.00 -10.15 -6.41
CA LEU A 339 -10.19 -9.14 -5.35
C LEU A 339 -9.13 -8.04 -5.44
N THR A 340 -7.89 -8.40 -5.77
CA THR A 340 -6.75 -7.47 -5.88
C THR A 340 -7.03 -6.31 -6.84
N GLY A 341 -7.70 -6.59 -7.97
CA GLY A 341 -8.12 -5.57 -8.94
C GLY A 341 -9.08 -4.54 -8.36
N GLN A 342 -9.88 -4.93 -7.37
CA GLN A 342 -10.91 -4.07 -6.78
C GLN A 342 -10.34 -3.23 -5.63
N VAL A 343 -9.36 -3.75 -4.90
CA VAL A 343 -8.73 -3.05 -3.77
C VAL A 343 -8.10 -1.74 -4.23
N PHE A 344 -7.16 -1.80 -5.18
CA PHE A 344 -6.35 -0.64 -5.53
C PHE A 344 -7.04 0.32 -6.50
N THR A 345 -8.06 -0.13 -7.24
CA THR A 345 -8.94 0.76 -8.01
C THR A 345 -9.93 1.51 -7.10
N THR A 346 -10.30 0.93 -5.95
CA THR A 346 -11.17 1.56 -4.95
C THR A 346 -10.40 2.53 -4.04
N MET A 347 -9.32 2.05 -3.42
CA MET A 347 -8.64 2.68 -2.28
C MET A 347 -8.30 4.15 -2.52
N PHE A 348 -7.89 4.47 -3.73
CA PHE A 348 -7.26 5.75 -4.02
C PHE A 348 -8.01 6.64 -5.04
N GLY A 349 -9.33 6.50 -5.10
CA GLY A 349 -10.17 7.46 -5.83
C GLY A 349 -10.18 7.29 -7.36
N LEU A 350 -9.61 6.21 -7.90
CA LEU A 350 -9.73 5.90 -9.33
C LEU A 350 -11.18 5.57 -9.69
N ALA A 351 -11.79 4.61 -8.99
CA ALA A 351 -13.17 4.20 -9.20
C ALA A 351 -14.13 5.30 -8.70
N THR A 352 -15.16 5.63 -9.48
CA THR A 352 -16.25 6.49 -8.99
C THR A 352 -17.04 5.81 -7.88
N ASP A 353 -17.84 6.56 -7.11
CA ASP A 353 -18.63 5.98 -6.04
C ASP A 353 -19.62 4.91 -6.55
N GLU A 354 -20.20 5.10 -7.74
CA GLU A 354 -21.03 4.11 -8.41
C GLU A 354 -20.24 2.85 -8.79
N GLN A 355 -19.01 3.01 -9.30
CA GLN A 355 -18.15 1.88 -9.63
C GLN A 355 -17.68 1.14 -8.38
N VAL A 356 -17.46 1.82 -7.26
CA VAL A 356 -17.12 1.17 -5.98
C VAL A 356 -18.30 0.32 -5.49
N LEU A 357 -19.53 0.84 -5.55
CA LEU A 357 -20.72 0.08 -5.18
C LEU A 357 -20.94 -1.13 -6.11
N ALA A 358 -20.83 -0.94 -7.43
CA ALA A 358 -20.95 -2.03 -8.39
C ALA A 358 -19.88 -3.12 -8.15
N SER A 359 -18.65 -2.71 -7.86
CA SER A 359 -17.54 -3.63 -7.55
C SER A 359 -17.78 -4.36 -6.23
N TYR A 360 -18.32 -3.68 -5.21
CA TYR A 360 -18.73 -4.30 -3.94
C TYR A 360 -19.83 -5.34 -4.12
N ASP A 361 -20.87 -5.01 -4.90
CA ASP A 361 -21.94 -5.96 -5.22
C ASP A 361 -21.41 -7.17 -6.00
N SER A 362 -20.43 -6.95 -6.90
CA SER A 362 -19.73 -8.02 -7.60
C SER A 362 -18.87 -8.89 -6.66
N CYS A 363 -18.15 -8.28 -5.71
CA CYS A 363 -17.41 -9.01 -4.68
C CYS A 363 -18.36 -9.87 -3.83
N GLN A 364 -19.50 -9.33 -3.39
CA GLN A 364 -20.53 -10.07 -2.67
C GLN A 364 -21.10 -11.23 -3.51
N ARG A 365 -21.31 -11.01 -4.81
CA ARG A 365 -21.88 -12.00 -5.72
C ARG A 365 -20.94 -13.17 -6.03
N TYR A 366 -19.67 -12.87 -6.32
CA TYR A 366 -18.73 -13.83 -6.92
C TYR A 366 -17.64 -14.30 -5.95
N LEU A 367 -17.15 -13.39 -5.11
CA LEU A 367 -15.99 -13.64 -4.26
C LEU A 367 -16.37 -14.04 -2.85
N LYS A 368 -17.53 -13.60 -2.33
CA LYS A 368 -17.97 -14.04 -1.02
C LYS A 368 -18.39 -15.50 -1.04
N ASP A 369 -17.74 -16.28 -0.19
CA ASP A 369 -18.05 -17.68 -0.02
C ASP A 369 -19.25 -17.85 0.91
N ALA A 370 -20.25 -18.63 0.48
CA ALA A 370 -21.50 -18.77 1.22
C ALA A 370 -21.36 -19.61 2.50
N ALA A 371 -20.38 -20.51 2.57
CA ALA A 371 -20.19 -21.39 3.72
C ALA A 371 -19.45 -20.70 4.86
N THR A 372 -18.42 -19.93 4.53
CA THR A 372 -17.55 -19.24 5.49
C THR A 372 -17.95 -17.77 5.70
N GLY A 373 -18.69 -17.17 4.76
CA GLY A 373 -19.02 -15.75 4.76
C GLY A 373 -17.86 -14.82 4.37
N GLY A 374 -16.66 -15.35 4.15
CA GLY A 374 -15.46 -14.57 3.83
C GLY A 374 -15.29 -14.30 2.33
N TYR A 375 -14.46 -13.31 2.01
CA TYR A 375 -14.16 -12.91 0.64
C TYR A 375 -12.94 -13.65 0.10
N LYS A 376 -13.15 -14.48 -0.92
CA LYS A 376 -12.07 -15.19 -1.63
C LYS A 376 -11.20 -14.21 -2.42
N LEU A 377 -9.92 -14.53 -2.54
CA LEU A 377 -8.97 -13.73 -3.32
C LEU A 377 -9.33 -13.69 -4.81
N ASN A 378 -9.87 -14.79 -5.34
CA ASN A 378 -10.30 -14.91 -6.72
C ASN A 378 -11.36 -16.01 -6.90
N THR A 379 -12.16 -15.91 -7.95
CA THR A 379 -12.94 -17.07 -8.46
C THR A 379 -12.00 -18.07 -9.16
N PRO A 380 -12.43 -19.29 -9.50
CA PRO A 380 -11.61 -20.19 -10.31
C PRO A 380 -11.28 -19.54 -11.66
N LEU A 381 -9.98 -19.31 -11.95
CA LEU A 381 -9.55 -18.58 -13.15
C LEU A 381 -9.34 -19.48 -14.37
N GLY A 382 -10.01 -20.63 -14.42
CA GLY A 382 -9.91 -21.61 -15.50
C GLY A 382 -8.89 -22.72 -15.25
N PRO A 383 -8.58 -23.53 -16.28
CA PRO A 383 -7.64 -24.64 -16.17
C PRO A 383 -6.20 -24.15 -15.90
N ASN A 384 -5.41 -24.97 -15.21
CA ASN A 384 -4.01 -24.66 -14.90
C ASN A 384 -3.15 -24.74 -16.18
N THR A 385 -3.07 -23.63 -16.92
CA THR A 385 -2.29 -23.51 -18.15
C THR A 385 -0.88 -22.97 -17.94
N LEU A 386 -0.45 -22.68 -16.69
CA LEU A 386 0.85 -22.10 -16.30
C LEU A 386 1.29 -20.86 -17.12
N ASN A 387 0.39 -20.25 -17.88
CA ASN A 387 0.59 -19.02 -18.65
C ASN A 387 0.26 -17.76 -17.85
N PHE A 388 0.02 -17.89 -16.54
CA PHE A 388 -0.23 -16.77 -15.66
C PHE A 388 0.58 -16.86 -14.37
N GLY A 389 0.53 -17.99 -13.67
CA GLY A 389 1.32 -18.17 -12.45
C GLY A 389 1.34 -19.59 -11.89
N ARG A 390 2.27 -19.89 -10.98
CA ARG A 390 2.28 -21.16 -10.24
C ARG A 390 1.13 -21.29 -9.24
N GLY A 391 0.43 -20.21 -8.91
CA GLY A 391 -0.69 -20.21 -7.94
C GLY A 391 -1.78 -21.22 -8.32
N PHE A 392 -1.99 -21.43 -9.62
CA PHE A 392 -2.94 -22.41 -10.15
C PHE A 392 -2.56 -23.88 -9.89
N ALA A 393 -1.36 -24.14 -9.36
CA ALA A 393 -0.97 -25.47 -8.89
C ALA A 393 -1.50 -25.80 -7.49
N PHE A 394 -1.92 -24.79 -6.71
CA PHE A 394 -2.61 -25.02 -5.45
C PHE A 394 -4.03 -25.49 -5.68
N ALA A 395 -4.56 -26.29 -4.75
CA ALA A 395 -5.99 -26.57 -4.72
C ALA A 395 -6.77 -25.26 -4.62
N TYR A 396 -7.89 -25.16 -5.33
CA TYR A 396 -8.74 -23.97 -5.21
C TYR A 396 -9.29 -23.88 -3.79
N GLY A 397 -9.10 -22.72 -3.16
CA GLY A 397 -9.40 -22.49 -1.76
C GLY A 397 -8.21 -22.50 -0.82
N ASP A 398 -7.00 -22.75 -1.33
CA ASP A 398 -5.77 -22.70 -0.54
C ASP A 398 -4.81 -21.63 -1.07
N LYS A 399 -4.08 -21.01 -0.13
CA LYS A 399 -3.03 -20.02 -0.44
C LYS A 399 -3.58 -18.92 -1.38
N GLU A 400 -2.82 -18.47 -2.35
CA GLU A 400 -3.21 -17.40 -3.28
C GLU A 400 -4.19 -17.85 -4.38
N ASN A 401 -4.67 -19.11 -4.35
CA ASN A 401 -5.67 -19.61 -5.30
C ASN A 401 -7.04 -19.71 -4.64
N GLY A 402 -7.75 -18.59 -4.52
CA GLY A 402 -9.15 -18.56 -4.10
C GLY A 402 -9.41 -18.78 -2.61
N ALA A 403 -8.39 -18.83 -1.76
CA ALA A 403 -8.59 -18.78 -0.32
C ALA A 403 -9.10 -17.40 0.13
N ILE A 404 -9.60 -17.30 1.36
CA ILE A 404 -9.90 -16.00 2.00
C ILE A 404 -8.58 -15.45 2.51
N PHE A 405 -7.86 -14.73 1.65
CA PHE A 405 -6.51 -14.26 1.93
C PHE A 405 -6.57 -12.97 2.75
N SER A 406 -6.33 -13.09 4.05
CA SER A 406 -6.58 -12.05 5.05
C SER A 406 -6.00 -10.70 4.66
N HIS A 407 -4.77 -10.67 4.15
CA HIS A 407 -4.10 -9.40 3.84
C HIS A 407 -4.84 -8.60 2.77
N MET A 408 -5.27 -9.23 1.67
CA MET A 408 -6.02 -8.54 0.61
C MET A 408 -7.43 -8.16 1.06
N VAL A 409 -8.09 -9.00 1.87
CA VAL A 409 -9.41 -8.68 2.44
C VAL A 409 -9.36 -7.48 3.39
N ILE A 410 -8.32 -7.40 4.23
CA ILE A 410 -8.13 -6.24 5.12
C ILE A 410 -7.77 -4.98 4.33
N MET A 411 -6.98 -5.08 3.25
CA MET A 411 -6.74 -3.93 2.36
C MET A 411 -8.02 -3.51 1.63
N TYR A 412 -8.90 -4.46 1.25
CA TYR A 412 -10.21 -4.15 0.68
C TYR A 412 -11.12 -3.41 1.66
N MET A 413 -11.17 -3.88 2.91
CA MET A 413 -11.86 -3.20 4.01
C MET A 413 -11.31 -1.78 4.21
N ASN A 414 -10.00 -1.62 4.22
CA ASN A 414 -9.34 -0.32 4.33
C ASN A 414 -9.72 0.61 3.18
N ALA A 415 -9.72 0.11 1.94
CA ALA A 415 -10.11 0.85 0.75
C ALA A 415 -11.55 1.40 0.84
N LEU A 416 -12.49 0.56 1.29
CA LEU A 416 -13.88 0.97 1.50
C LEU A 416 -14.02 2.04 2.58
N TYR A 417 -13.30 1.90 3.70
CA TYR A 417 -13.29 2.92 4.75
C TYR A 417 -12.72 4.26 4.26
N GLN A 418 -11.57 4.24 3.57
CA GLN A 418 -10.96 5.47 3.02
C GLN A 418 -11.93 6.23 2.11
N ARG A 419 -12.75 5.49 1.36
CA ARG A 419 -13.77 6.01 0.44
C ARG A 419 -15.11 6.35 1.07
N GLY A 420 -15.27 6.19 2.39
CA GLY A 420 -16.51 6.52 3.10
C GLY A 420 -17.63 5.48 2.97
N PHE A 421 -17.35 4.30 2.40
CA PHE A 421 -18.28 3.17 2.32
C PHE A 421 -18.28 2.38 3.63
N VAL A 422 -18.57 3.07 4.75
CA VAL A 422 -18.41 2.56 6.12
C VAL A 422 -19.27 1.33 6.38
N THR A 423 -20.51 1.30 5.90
CA THR A 423 -21.41 0.15 6.05
C THR A 423 -20.84 -1.09 5.37
N GLN A 424 -20.33 -0.95 4.14
CA GLN A 424 -19.70 -2.01 3.36
C GLN A 424 -18.39 -2.46 4.02
N ALA A 425 -17.56 -1.52 4.47
CA ALA A 425 -16.31 -1.82 5.16
C ALA A 425 -16.54 -2.59 6.47
N TYR A 426 -17.57 -2.19 7.23
CA TYR A 426 -17.95 -2.87 8.48
C TYR A 426 -18.49 -4.29 8.23
N GLU A 427 -19.15 -4.53 7.09
CA GLU A 427 -19.56 -5.86 6.68
C GLU A 427 -18.34 -6.76 6.41
N VAL A 428 -17.36 -6.26 5.64
CA VAL A 428 -16.10 -6.98 5.38
C VAL A 428 -15.35 -7.25 6.68
N PHE A 429 -15.25 -6.25 7.57
CA PHE A 429 -14.69 -6.40 8.91
C PHE A 429 -15.38 -7.53 9.68
N THR A 430 -16.71 -7.52 9.72
CA THR A 430 -17.51 -8.49 10.48
C THR A 430 -17.30 -9.90 9.95
N SER A 431 -17.21 -10.08 8.62
CA SER A 431 -16.92 -11.39 8.02
C SER A 431 -15.57 -11.97 8.50
N MET A 432 -14.52 -11.15 8.51
CA MET A 432 -13.19 -11.57 8.96
C MET A 432 -13.14 -11.78 10.48
N TYR A 433 -13.79 -10.90 11.24
CA TYR A 433 -13.85 -11.01 12.69
C TYR A 433 -14.54 -12.30 13.11
N GLN A 434 -15.68 -12.63 12.51
CA GLN A 434 -16.42 -13.86 12.80
C GLN A 434 -15.59 -15.11 12.48
N LEU A 435 -14.88 -15.13 11.35
CA LEU A 435 -13.97 -16.24 11.02
C LEU A 435 -12.84 -16.40 12.03
N CYS A 436 -12.27 -15.31 12.53
CA CYS A 436 -11.23 -15.37 13.55
C CYS A 436 -11.77 -15.84 14.92
N MET A 437 -13.03 -15.51 15.23
CA MET A 437 -13.66 -15.84 16.52
C MET A 437 -14.32 -17.22 16.54
N ASP A 438 -14.66 -17.79 15.39
CA ASP A 438 -15.16 -19.16 15.25
C ASP A 438 -14.02 -20.17 15.41
N THR A 439 -13.59 -20.39 16.65
CA THR A 439 -12.52 -21.33 16.99
C THR A 439 -12.88 -22.80 16.71
N GLU A 440 -14.19 -23.11 16.56
CA GLU A 440 -14.64 -24.45 16.21
C GLU A 440 -14.26 -24.80 14.76
N HIS A 441 -14.41 -23.88 13.82
CA HIS A 441 -14.06 -24.13 12.42
C HIS A 441 -12.65 -23.66 12.06
N SER A 442 -12.24 -22.48 12.55
CA SER A 442 -10.92 -21.92 12.26
C SER A 442 -9.77 -22.76 12.81
N LYS A 443 -9.98 -23.44 13.95
CA LYS A 443 -8.95 -24.21 14.66
C LYS A 443 -7.70 -23.39 14.98
N ILE A 444 -7.86 -22.10 15.24
CA ILE A 444 -6.78 -21.18 15.59
C ILE A 444 -6.96 -20.62 17.00
N TYR A 445 -5.85 -20.25 17.63
CA TYR A 445 -5.86 -19.36 18.80
C TYR A 445 -6.14 -17.90 18.38
N PRO A 446 -6.44 -17.00 19.34
CA PRO A 446 -6.69 -15.60 19.03
C PRO A 446 -5.59 -14.96 18.17
N GLY A 447 -6.01 -14.28 17.12
CA GLY A 447 -5.17 -13.65 16.11
C GLY A 447 -5.88 -13.63 14.76
N ILE A 448 -5.14 -13.24 13.72
CA ILE A 448 -5.55 -13.34 12.32
C ILE A 448 -4.56 -14.25 11.57
N PRO A 449 -5.03 -15.29 10.86
CA PRO A 449 -4.17 -16.14 10.02
C PRO A 449 -3.82 -15.43 8.70
N GLU A 450 -2.85 -15.96 7.95
CA GLU A 450 -2.56 -15.48 6.59
C GLU A 450 -3.76 -15.65 5.67
N TYR A 451 -4.42 -16.80 5.76
CA TYR A 451 -5.65 -17.08 5.04
C TYR A 451 -6.53 -18.07 5.79
N PHE A 452 -7.82 -18.09 5.41
CA PHE A 452 -8.73 -19.19 5.73
C PHE A 452 -8.96 -20.03 4.48
N SER A 453 -8.89 -21.36 4.62
CA SER A 453 -9.30 -22.25 3.55
C SER A 453 -10.82 -22.21 3.34
N LEU A 454 -11.32 -22.80 2.25
CA LEU A 454 -12.78 -22.88 2.02
C LEU A 454 -13.53 -23.75 3.03
N SER A 455 -12.83 -24.55 3.85
CA SER A 455 -13.44 -25.24 4.99
C SER A 455 -13.52 -24.36 6.25
N GLY A 456 -13.14 -23.08 6.15
CA GLY A 456 -13.09 -22.14 7.27
C GLY A 456 -11.87 -22.31 8.19
N LYS A 457 -10.91 -23.19 7.87
CA LYS A 457 -9.72 -23.42 8.71
C LYS A 457 -8.71 -22.29 8.52
N GLY A 458 -8.24 -21.69 9.62
CA GLY A 458 -7.17 -20.71 9.56
C GLY A 458 -5.81 -21.37 9.32
N MET A 459 -4.95 -20.74 8.53
CA MET A 459 -3.65 -21.29 8.10
C MET A 459 -2.54 -20.24 8.24
N TYR A 460 -1.29 -20.67 8.44
CA TYR A 460 -0.12 -19.77 8.55
C TYR A 460 -0.31 -18.67 9.61
N HIS A 461 -0.41 -19.10 10.87
CA HIS A 461 -0.74 -18.23 12.00
C HIS A 461 0.36 -17.22 12.34
N TYR A 462 -0.07 -16.14 13.00
CA TYR A 462 0.72 -15.13 13.70
C TYR A 462 1.62 -14.23 12.86
N LEU A 463 2.36 -14.77 11.89
CA LEU A 463 3.40 -14.01 11.19
C LEU A 463 2.89 -13.23 9.99
N THR A 464 1.60 -13.30 9.67
CA THR A 464 0.99 -12.62 8.51
C THR A 464 1.09 -11.09 8.59
N GLY A 465 1.31 -10.46 7.43
CA GLY A 465 1.25 -9.00 7.27
C GLY A 465 -0.14 -8.38 7.45
N SER A 466 -1.19 -9.20 7.37
CA SER A 466 -2.56 -8.75 7.57
C SER A 466 -2.79 -8.13 8.95
N ALA A 467 -2.03 -8.52 9.97
CA ALA A 467 -2.15 -7.95 11.31
C ALA A 467 -1.74 -6.47 11.36
N SER A 468 -0.64 -6.09 10.69
CA SER A 468 -0.22 -4.68 10.60
C SER A 468 -1.28 -3.83 9.91
N TRP A 469 -1.85 -4.34 8.82
CA TRP A 469 -2.93 -3.66 8.08
C TRP A 469 -4.23 -3.58 8.88
N LEU A 470 -4.57 -4.63 9.64
CA LEU A 470 -5.78 -4.65 10.45
C LEU A 470 -5.66 -3.66 11.61
N PHE A 471 -4.54 -3.67 12.32
CA PHE A 471 -4.25 -2.70 13.37
C PHE A 471 -4.31 -1.27 12.84
N LEU A 472 -3.63 -1.00 11.73
CA LEU A 472 -3.65 0.29 11.06
C LEU A 472 -5.09 0.70 10.70
N THR A 473 -5.85 -0.16 10.03
CA THR A 473 -7.21 0.16 9.59
C THR A 473 -8.15 0.39 10.76
N VAL A 474 -8.04 -0.41 11.82
CA VAL A 474 -8.85 -0.22 13.02
C VAL A 474 -8.55 1.14 13.65
N LEU A 475 -7.29 1.52 13.78
CA LEU A 475 -6.92 2.79 14.41
C LEU A 475 -7.25 4.01 13.54
N ILE A 476 -6.70 4.06 12.31
CA ILE A 476 -6.69 5.30 11.52
C ILE A 476 -7.96 5.49 10.68
N GLU A 477 -8.68 4.40 10.38
CA GLU A 477 -9.90 4.47 9.56
C GLU A 477 -11.16 4.22 10.39
N MET A 478 -11.26 3.08 11.08
CA MET A 478 -12.47 2.71 11.81
C MET A 478 -12.71 3.62 13.03
N PHE A 479 -11.73 3.72 13.94
CA PHE A 479 -11.76 4.73 15.00
C PHE A 479 -11.44 6.13 14.46
N GLY A 480 -10.72 6.23 13.35
CA GLY A 480 -10.49 7.51 12.69
C GLY A 480 -9.48 8.39 13.40
N VAL A 481 -8.54 7.81 14.14
CA VAL A 481 -7.49 8.55 14.86
C VAL A 481 -6.22 8.52 14.02
N LYS A 482 -5.95 9.59 13.29
CA LYS A 482 -4.87 9.64 12.29
C LYS A 482 -4.17 10.99 12.26
N GLY A 483 -2.98 11.01 11.71
CA GLY A 483 -2.23 12.21 11.43
C GLY A 483 -2.56 12.76 10.04
N ASP A 484 -2.41 14.06 9.88
CA ASP A 484 -2.32 14.73 8.57
C ASP A 484 -1.23 15.81 8.66
N LEU A 485 -0.12 15.58 7.97
CA LEU A 485 1.09 16.41 8.06
C LEU A 485 1.53 16.74 9.51
N GLY A 486 1.32 15.82 10.45
CA GLY A 486 1.68 15.93 11.86
C GLY A 486 0.55 16.38 12.78
N ASP A 487 -0.53 16.96 12.25
CA ASP A 487 -1.71 17.35 13.02
C ASP A 487 -2.60 16.15 13.33
N LEU A 488 -3.30 16.17 14.47
CA LEU A 488 -4.19 15.08 14.87
C LEU A 488 -5.57 15.26 14.25
N VAL A 489 -5.96 14.35 13.37
CA VAL A 489 -7.30 14.28 12.77
C VAL A 489 -8.12 13.20 13.46
N LEU A 490 -9.35 13.54 13.84
CA LEU A 490 -10.33 12.63 14.44
C LEU A 490 -11.57 12.55 13.53
N GLN A 491 -11.81 11.37 12.96
CA GLN A 491 -12.86 11.11 11.97
C GLN A 491 -13.54 9.75 12.21
N PRO A 492 -14.39 9.59 13.23
CA PRO A 492 -14.96 8.30 13.59
C PRO A 492 -15.84 7.72 12.48
N LYS A 493 -15.56 6.47 12.09
CA LYS A 493 -16.34 5.67 11.12
C LYS A 493 -16.93 4.42 11.78
N LEU A 494 -17.56 4.62 12.94
CA LEU A 494 -18.06 3.55 13.80
C LEU A 494 -19.55 3.28 13.52
N MET A 495 -19.91 2.01 13.40
CA MET A 495 -21.31 1.56 13.32
C MET A 495 -21.90 1.40 14.73
N PRO A 496 -23.25 1.46 14.90
CA PRO A 496 -23.90 1.36 16.22
C PRO A 496 -23.47 0.16 17.07
N ALA A 497 -23.29 -1.00 16.43
CA ALA A 497 -22.88 -2.24 17.10
C ALA A 497 -21.46 -2.20 17.72
N GLN A 498 -20.66 -1.18 17.41
CA GLN A 498 -19.31 -1.00 17.93
C GLN A 498 -19.27 -0.18 19.23
N PHE A 499 -20.39 0.46 19.59
CA PHE A 499 -20.57 1.15 20.87
C PHE A 499 -21.07 0.16 21.94
N ASP A 500 -20.59 0.32 23.17
CA ASP A 500 -21.02 -0.49 24.31
C ASP A 500 -22.43 -0.11 24.80
N GLN A 501 -22.87 -0.71 25.91
CA GLN A 501 -24.21 -0.50 26.47
C GLN A 501 -24.45 0.94 26.93
N ASP A 502 -23.40 1.72 27.19
CA ASP A 502 -23.45 3.13 27.56
C ASP A 502 -23.32 4.05 26.32
N GLY A 503 -23.33 3.48 25.12
CA GLY A 503 -23.16 4.22 23.86
C GLY A 503 -21.72 4.70 23.66
N LYS A 504 -20.72 4.01 24.23
CA LYS A 504 -19.32 4.45 24.18
C LYS A 504 -18.41 3.51 23.40
N ALA A 505 -17.43 4.09 22.73
CA ALA A 505 -16.33 3.36 22.11
C ALA A 505 -15.04 4.16 22.29
N SER A 506 -13.96 3.51 22.72
CA SER A 506 -12.69 4.19 22.94
C SER A 506 -11.50 3.42 22.39
N VAL A 507 -10.46 4.18 22.07
CA VAL A 507 -9.14 3.69 21.66
C VAL A 507 -8.06 4.47 22.40
N THR A 508 -6.97 3.79 22.74
CA THR A 508 -5.77 4.41 23.31
C THR A 508 -4.64 4.24 22.31
N THR A 509 -3.94 5.33 22.00
CA THR A 509 -2.81 5.34 21.08
C THR A 509 -1.75 6.32 21.55
N THR A 510 -0.58 6.28 20.93
CA THR A 510 0.43 7.33 21.05
C THR A 510 0.28 8.29 19.87
N PHE A 511 0.37 9.60 20.12
CA PHE A 511 0.45 10.61 19.08
C PHE A 511 1.29 11.79 19.55
N ALA A 512 2.22 12.27 18.72
CA ALA A 512 3.16 13.34 19.06
C ALA A 512 3.88 13.13 20.41
N GLY A 513 4.28 11.88 20.70
CA GLY A 513 4.97 11.49 21.94
C GLY A 513 4.08 11.40 23.19
N LYS A 514 2.77 11.62 23.08
CA LYS A 514 1.81 11.58 24.19
C LYS A 514 0.85 10.41 24.05
N GLN A 515 0.41 9.87 25.18
CA GLN A 515 -0.69 8.91 25.20
C GLN A 515 -2.01 9.65 25.03
N ILE A 516 -2.76 9.32 23.98
CA ILE A 516 -4.07 9.89 23.67
C ILE A 516 -5.12 8.80 23.85
N ILE A 517 -6.13 9.09 24.67
CA ILE A 517 -7.31 8.25 24.86
C ILE A 517 -8.47 8.95 24.18
N VAL A 518 -8.92 8.44 23.04
CA VAL A 518 -10.08 8.98 22.32
C VAL A 518 -11.32 8.18 22.70
N GLU A 519 -12.34 8.85 23.23
CA GLU A 519 -13.62 8.26 23.59
C GLU A 519 -14.73 8.91 22.75
N TYR A 520 -15.43 8.10 21.95
CA TYR A 520 -16.60 8.48 21.19
C TYR A 520 -17.86 8.13 21.99
N VAL A 521 -18.78 9.08 22.11
CA VAL A 521 -20.05 8.94 22.84
C VAL A 521 -21.22 9.14 21.88
N ASN A 522 -22.00 8.08 21.67
CA ASN A 522 -23.19 8.04 20.80
C ASN A 522 -24.40 7.55 21.62
N GLU A 523 -24.91 8.41 22.50
CA GLU A 523 -26.02 8.08 23.42
C GLU A 523 -27.31 7.67 22.71
N LYS A 524 -27.49 8.15 21.47
CA LYS A 524 -28.69 7.90 20.65
C LYS A 524 -28.59 6.64 19.79
N GLY A 525 -27.45 5.94 19.80
CA GLY A 525 -27.23 4.75 18.97
C GLY A 525 -27.37 5.02 17.46
N LEU A 526 -26.97 6.21 17.03
CA LEU A 526 -27.11 6.65 15.64
C LEU A 526 -26.19 5.87 14.70
N ASP A 527 -26.69 5.59 13.50
CA ASP A 527 -25.88 5.08 12.40
C ASP A 527 -24.79 6.08 11.98
N TYR A 528 -23.69 5.58 11.38
CA TYR A 528 -22.59 6.41 10.88
C TYR A 528 -23.05 7.61 10.04
N ARG A 529 -24.05 7.41 9.17
CA ARG A 529 -24.55 8.51 8.31
C ARG A 529 -25.43 9.51 9.04
N ALA A 530 -25.90 9.17 10.24
CA ALA A 530 -26.85 9.97 10.99
C ALA A 530 -26.19 10.85 12.06
N TYR A 531 -25.02 10.49 12.58
CA TYR A 531 -24.33 11.29 13.59
C TYR A 531 -23.37 12.33 13.00
N LYS A 532 -23.11 13.37 13.80
CA LYS A 532 -22.11 14.42 13.59
C LYS A 532 -21.33 14.66 14.88
N ILE A 533 -20.14 15.23 14.77
CA ILE A 533 -19.40 15.74 15.94
C ILE A 533 -20.07 17.04 16.39
N VAL A 534 -20.53 17.09 17.65
CA VAL A 534 -21.23 18.26 18.19
C VAL A 534 -20.55 18.91 19.39
N ASP A 535 -19.70 18.19 20.10
CA ASP A 535 -18.92 18.70 21.24
C ASP A 535 -17.64 17.88 21.39
N VAL A 536 -16.55 18.55 21.78
CA VAL A 536 -15.23 17.95 21.92
C VAL A 536 -14.62 18.44 23.22
N LYS A 537 -14.26 17.50 24.09
CA LYS A 537 -13.66 17.79 25.39
C LYS A 537 -12.27 17.21 25.47
N MET A 538 -11.33 17.98 25.99
CA MET A 538 -9.98 17.54 26.28
C MET A 538 -9.76 17.63 27.79
N ASN A 539 -9.54 16.49 28.45
CA ASN A 539 -9.46 16.38 29.91
C ASN A 539 -10.65 17.08 30.63
N GLU A 540 -11.87 16.77 30.18
CA GLU A 540 -13.15 17.34 30.65
C GLU A 540 -13.40 18.83 30.34
N LEU A 541 -12.44 19.54 29.75
CA LEU A 541 -12.61 20.92 29.31
C LEU A 541 -13.05 20.95 27.84
N THR A 542 -14.15 21.64 27.55
CA THR A 542 -14.58 21.86 26.16
C THR A 542 -13.50 22.65 25.41
N ILE A 543 -13.18 22.19 24.21
CA ILE A 543 -12.26 22.84 23.28
C ILE A 543 -12.98 23.14 21.97
N GLU A 544 -12.48 24.13 21.23
CA GLU A 544 -12.94 24.44 19.88
C GLU A 544 -11.88 23.92 18.88
N PRO A 545 -12.04 22.72 18.31
CA PRO A 545 -11.11 22.19 17.32
C PRO A 545 -11.35 22.84 15.95
N LEU A 546 -10.46 22.58 14.99
CA LEU A 546 -10.69 22.96 13.60
C LEU A 546 -11.64 21.94 12.96
N TYR A 547 -12.88 22.33 12.71
CA TYR A 547 -13.83 21.50 11.96
C TYR A 547 -13.46 21.51 10.47
N ILE A 548 -13.13 20.33 9.94
CA ILE A 548 -12.94 20.13 8.49
C ILE A 548 -14.32 19.92 7.85
N ASP A 549 -15.16 19.10 8.49
CA ASP A 549 -16.55 18.88 8.13
C ASP A 549 -17.36 18.45 9.37
N ALA A 550 -18.62 18.02 9.18
CA ALA A 550 -19.51 17.63 10.29
C ALA A 550 -19.10 16.35 11.05
N GLN A 551 -18.18 15.54 10.50
CA GLN A 551 -17.70 14.28 11.07
C GLN A 551 -16.19 14.26 11.26
N THR A 552 -15.49 15.33 10.87
CA THR A 552 -14.03 15.39 10.87
C THR A 552 -13.56 16.66 11.58
N ILE A 553 -12.73 16.48 12.60
CA ILE A 553 -12.03 17.58 13.27
C ILE A 553 -10.51 17.39 13.17
N CYS A 554 -9.79 18.50 13.24
CA CYS A 554 -8.35 18.56 13.32
C CYS A 554 -7.92 19.33 14.57
N ILE A 555 -6.92 18.81 15.26
CA ILE A 555 -6.25 19.42 16.40
C ILE A 555 -4.79 19.64 15.98
N PRO A 556 -4.35 20.91 15.85
CA PRO A 556 -2.97 21.22 15.48
C PRO A 556 -1.95 20.53 16.36
N ARG A 557 -0.84 20.09 15.77
CA ARG A 557 0.22 19.35 16.47
C ARG A 557 0.77 20.13 17.66
N GLU A 558 0.94 21.45 17.54
CA GLU A 558 1.42 22.27 18.65
C GLU A 558 0.50 22.23 19.88
N ASN A 559 -0.80 22.06 19.67
CA ASN A 559 -1.78 21.95 20.76
C ASN A 559 -1.60 20.63 21.51
N ILE A 560 -1.27 19.54 20.80
CA ILE A 560 -0.95 18.27 21.44
C ILE A 560 0.40 18.36 22.17
N LEU A 561 1.44 18.87 21.53
CA LEU A 561 2.78 18.97 22.12
C LEU A 561 2.82 19.86 23.38
N SER A 562 2.01 20.92 23.42
CA SER A 562 1.93 21.84 24.56
C SER A 562 1.16 21.31 25.77
N LEU A 563 0.55 20.12 25.67
CA LEU A 563 -0.18 19.52 26.80
C LEU A 563 0.78 19.24 27.97
N PRO A 564 0.40 19.64 29.20
CA PRO A 564 1.27 19.48 30.38
C PRO A 564 1.34 18.03 30.87
N THR A 565 0.40 17.17 30.44
CA THR A 565 0.33 15.76 30.84
C THR A 565 0.87 14.84 29.76
N GLU A 566 1.41 13.70 30.18
CA GLU A 566 1.84 12.61 29.29
C GLU A 566 0.66 11.81 28.74
N SER A 567 -0.48 11.83 29.43
CA SER A 567 -1.72 11.19 29.03
C SER A 567 -2.84 12.21 28.93
N THR A 568 -3.62 12.17 27.86
CA THR A 568 -4.74 13.08 27.61
C THR A 568 -5.95 12.32 27.09
N LYS A 569 -7.11 12.56 27.71
CA LYS A 569 -8.40 12.05 27.26
C LYS A 569 -9.08 13.08 26.36
N ILE A 570 -9.47 12.66 25.16
CA ILE A 570 -10.30 13.43 24.22
C ILE A 570 -11.65 12.73 24.10
N THR A 571 -12.71 13.37 24.57
CA THR A 571 -14.08 12.88 24.46
C THR A 571 -14.79 13.59 23.33
N ILE A 572 -15.35 12.83 22.38
CA ILE A 572 -16.08 13.32 21.22
C ILE A 572 -17.54 12.92 21.36
N ILE A 573 -18.43 13.91 21.39
CA ILE A 573 -19.87 13.70 21.48
C ILE A 573 -20.46 13.65 20.07
N LEU A 574 -21.17 12.56 19.78
CA LEU A 574 -21.80 12.27 18.50
C LEU A 574 -23.33 12.42 18.63
N ASN A 575 -23.96 13.16 17.72
CA ASN A 575 -25.40 13.46 17.76
C ASN A 575 -26.04 13.72 16.40
#